data_AF-A0A6A5AIL4-F1
#
_entry.id   AF-A0A6A5AIL4-F1
#
_cell.length_a   1.000
_cell.length_b   1.000
_cell.length_c   1.000
_cell.angle_alpha   90.00
_cell.angle_beta   90.00
_cell.angle_gamma   90.00
#
_symmetry.space_group_name_H-M   'P 1'
#
loop_
_entity.id
_entity.type
_entity.pdbx_description
1 polymer ?
#
loop_
_entity_poly.entity_id
_entity_poly.type
_entity_poly.pdbx_seq_one_letter_code
_entity_poly.pdbx_strand_id
1 'polypeptide(L)'
;MQHLLDQFDLGHHNPHESTEHLFQRHASGDKMDGDATGRPPNVATVDALRALLPLLQADKDCKLLFRTSGALTRVVTRLVAPEAAEDDEVRAILQCLVAMVTDDAATQHHLYLLAPFLQWVVDSVVDTSMNTTRNISLLVQLVDECMAVNLWKSVVATSVPMLAGLLRQWQAQESAESATSIVMYASEMEAGRHALTTALIQPVLVQVLALLRRYPSSSSTVQLVSGLGVLLNLTNHVTFRHVVATEQDVAHEVHMYWICDTDDQGTGAAADATGRSGRGRAEPGDSVELVPGPGGGVHSTGHVGRQRPRACAAVAATRTGAVTRPVVHLGDVGNDVVLVTRLVSVLCRLHSLDGVARDVASTPPFLRALWDVFESTADRPHDCWHLYAQLFCHLAWSFPTAAQFMDEHACVRRMMRFMQDKRTHVPKAQTAAFERMVTNCTKCCIAMLAVGGGDVTVAAIVESNGLEILVDLMSHMKDEKVARKNVAILLAKLCQRSDDIKGRVRALRGIEMMLSICRDLKG
;
A
#
# COMPACT_ATOMS: atom_id res chain seq x y z
N MET A 1 25.81 -30.37 -17.15
CA MET A 1 25.66 -28.95 -17.58
C MET A 1 26.07 -28.78 -19.04
N GLN A 2 27.34 -28.98 -19.44
CA GLN A 2 27.75 -28.81 -20.85
C GLN A 2 26.91 -29.62 -21.84
N HIS A 3 26.70 -30.92 -21.59
CA HIS A 3 25.81 -31.77 -22.41
C HIS A 3 24.35 -31.26 -22.49
N LEU A 4 23.84 -30.56 -21.47
CA LEU A 4 22.50 -29.97 -21.50
C LEU A 4 22.50 -28.63 -22.26
N LEU A 5 23.62 -27.88 -22.22
CA LEU A 5 23.82 -26.66 -22.99
C LEU A 5 23.98 -26.94 -24.49
N ASP A 6 24.65 -28.04 -24.83
CA ASP A 6 24.89 -28.49 -26.21
C ASP A 6 23.58 -28.92 -26.90
N GLN A 7 22.57 -29.36 -26.14
CA GLN A 7 21.22 -29.64 -26.67
C GLN A 7 20.48 -28.38 -27.16
N PHE A 8 20.92 -27.18 -26.74
CA PHE A 8 20.40 -25.91 -27.27
C PHE A 8 21.09 -25.44 -28.56
N ASP A 9 22.15 -26.12 -29.03
CA ASP A 9 22.93 -25.72 -30.23
C ASP A 9 22.44 -26.37 -31.54
N LEU A 10 21.48 -27.29 -31.50
CA LEU A 10 21.04 -28.04 -32.70
C LEU A 10 20.03 -27.29 -33.61
N GLY A 11 19.95 -25.96 -33.52
CA GLY A 11 18.97 -25.13 -34.24
C GLY A 11 19.52 -24.11 -35.24
N HIS A 12 20.83 -23.91 -35.37
CA HIS A 12 21.39 -22.92 -36.30
C HIS A 12 22.50 -23.49 -37.19
N HIS A 13 22.16 -23.73 -38.46
CA HIS A 13 23.15 -23.67 -39.54
C HIS A 13 23.65 -22.22 -39.65
N ASN A 14 24.91 -22.03 -39.31
CA ASN A 14 25.63 -20.79 -39.54
C ASN A 14 25.90 -20.66 -41.06
N PRO A 15 25.40 -19.65 -41.79
CA PRO A 15 25.58 -19.57 -43.24
C PRO A 15 26.96 -19.06 -43.68
N HIS A 16 27.93 -18.97 -42.76
CA HIS A 16 29.26 -18.40 -43.03
C HIS A 16 30.43 -19.39 -43.06
N GLU A 17 30.19 -20.70 -42.91
CA GLU A 17 31.23 -21.72 -43.15
C GLU A 17 30.98 -22.42 -44.50
N SER A 18 31.23 -21.70 -45.58
CA SER A 18 31.23 -22.28 -46.93
C SER A 18 32.23 -21.54 -47.80
N THR A 19 33.51 -21.59 -47.43
CA THR A 19 34.65 -21.44 -48.34
C THR A 19 35.92 -21.56 -47.51
N GLU A 20 36.49 -22.78 -47.47
CA GLU A 20 37.93 -23.07 -47.43
C GLU A 20 38.14 -24.47 -46.84
N HIS A 21 38.29 -25.44 -47.74
CA HIS A 21 39.35 -26.47 -47.71
C HIS A 21 39.00 -27.59 -48.68
N LEU A 22 39.37 -27.34 -49.93
CA LEU A 22 39.49 -28.32 -50.99
C LEU A 22 40.87 -28.97 -50.81
N PHE A 23 40.98 -30.12 -50.15
CA PHE A 23 42.06 -31.09 -50.41
C PHE A 23 41.67 -32.51 -49.98
N GLN A 24 41.86 -33.42 -50.93
CA GLN A 24 41.49 -34.83 -50.92
C GLN A 24 42.18 -35.65 -49.82
N ARG A 25 41.42 -36.56 -49.19
CA ARG A 25 41.88 -37.95 -48.97
C ARG A 25 40.68 -38.89 -48.81
N HIS A 26 40.53 -39.80 -49.77
CA HIS A 26 39.71 -41.00 -49.65
C HIS A 26 40.27 -41.92 -48.57
N ALA A 27 39.44 -42.34 -47.62
CA ALA A 27 39.46 -43.68 -47.03
C ALA A 27 38.10 -43.96 -46.38
N SER A 28 37.41 -44.98 -46.91
CA SER A 28 36.17 -45.56 -46.40
C SER A 28 36.35 -46.14 -44.98
N GLY A 29 35.28 -46.12 -44.18
CA GLY A 29 35.19 -46.96 -42.99
C GLY A 29 34.13 -46.50 -41.99
N ASP A 30 32.99 -47.19 -42.02
CA ASP A 30 31.98 -47.34 -40.97
C ASP A 30 31.23 -46.12 -40.40
N LYS A 31 30.00 -46.00 -40.91
CA LYS A 31 28.83 -45.52 -40.16
C LYS A 31 28.75 -46.27 -38.83
N MET A 32 28.89 -45.56 -37.72
CA MET A 32 28.15 -45.90 -36.50
C MET A 32 26.92 -45.00 -36.45
N ASP A 33 25.76 -45.65 -36.45
CA ASP A 33 24.46 -45.06 -36.22
C ASP A 33 24.42 -44.37 -34.86
N GLY A 34 24.45 -43.03 -34.89
CA GLY A 34 24.22 -42.18 -33.74
C GLY A 34 22.71 -42.07 -33.48
N ASP A 35 22.31 -42.73 -32.41
CA ASP A 35 21.01 -42.72 -31.71
C ASP A 35 20.11 -41.51 -32.02
N ALA A 36 19.26 -41.68 -33.04
CA ALA A 36 18.18 -40.76 -33.37
C ALA A 36 16.99 -41.04 -32.43
N THR A 37 17.00 -40.49 -31.22
CA THR A 37 15.76 -40.37 -30.46
C THR A 37 14.85 -39.39 -31.20
N GLY A 38 13.99 -39.89 -32.08
CA GLY A 38 13.03 -39.14 -32.92
C GLY A 38 11.93 -38.42 -32.14
N ARG A 39 12.29 -37.71 -31.06
CA ARG A 39 11.40 -36.81 -30.35
C ARG A 39 11.31 -35.50 -31.12
N PRO A 40 10.12 -34.87 -31.19
CA PRO A 40 10.02 -33.52 -31.73
C PRO A 40 10.97 -32.60 -30.97
N PRO A 41 11.72 -31.71 -31.66
CA PRO A 41 12.75 -30.88 -31.05
C PRO A 41 12.25 -30.05 -29.86
N ASN A 42 10.97 -29.69 -29.84
CA ASN A 42 10.33 -28.98 -28.73
C ASN A 42 10.29 -29.80 -27.42
N VAL A 43 9.97 -31.10 -27.50
CA VAL A 43 9.89 -31.97 -26.30
C VAL A 43 11.27 -32.17 -25.67
N ALA A 44 12.33 -32.26 -26.49
CA ALA A 44 13.70 -32.36 -25.99
C ALA A 44 14.16 -31.07 -25.27
N THR A 45 13.81 -29.90 -25.79
CA THR A 45 14.11 -28.60 -25.16
C THR A 45 13.41 -28.46 -23.80
N VAL A 46 12.12 -28.82 -23.72
CA VAL A 46 11.36 -28.74 -22.47
C VAL A 46 11.92 -29.69 -21.41
N ASP A 47 12.27 -30.93 -21.77
CA ASP A 47 12.87 -31.90 -20.85
C ASP A 47 14.24 -31.42 -20.36
N ALA A 48 15.06 -30.82 -21.24
CA ALA A 48 16.35 -30.24 -20.88
C ALA A 48 16.20 -29.08 -19.89
N LEU A 49 15.25 -28.15 -20.14
CA LEU A 49 14.95 -27.04 -19.23
C LEU A 49 14.48 -27.53 -17.85
N ARG A 50 13.59 -28.54 -17.82
CA ARG A 50 13.13 -29.14 -16.56
C ARG A 50 14.27 -29.82 -15.79
N ALA A 51 15.20 -30.47 -16.48
CA ALA A 51 16.38 -31.06 -15.86
C ALA A 51 17.38 -30.00 -15.35
N LEU A 52 17.45 -28.84 -16.00
CA LEU A 52 18.32 -27.72 -15.60
C LEU A 52 17.80 -26.98 -14.36
N LEU A 53 16.48 -26.82 -14.23
CA LEU A 53 15.84 -26.05 -13.18
C LEU A 53 16.37 -26.31 -11.75
N PRO A 54 16.45 -27.57 -11.25
CA PRO A 54 16.96 -27.82 -9.89
C PRO A 54 18.43 -27.43 -9.72
N LEU A 55 19.24 -27.51 -10.79
CA LEU A 55 20.65 -27.07 -10.76
C LEU A 55 20.75 -25.56 -10.65
N LEU A 56 19.92 -24.84 -11.42
CA LEU A 56 19.85 -23.38 -11.37
C LEU A 56 19.37 -22.89 -10.00
N GLN A 57 18.46 -23.61 -9.34
CA GLN A 57 17.99 -23.26 -8.00
C GLN A 57 19.05 -23.50 -6.92
N ALA A 58 19.87 -24.53 -7.06
CA ALA A 58 20.81 -24.95 -6.00
C ALA A 58 22.21 -24.35 -6.13
N ASP A 59 22.68 -24.01 -7.34
CA ASP A 59 24.10 -23.76 -7.59
C ASP A 59 24.36 -22.43 -8.34
N LYS A 60 25.12 -21.53 -7.69
CA LYS A 60 25.52 -20.23 -8.26
C LYS A 60 26.49 -20.35 -9.42
N ASP A 61 27.35 -21.38 -9.43
CA ASP A 61 28.29 -21.60 -10.53
C ASP A 61 27.54 -22.07 -11.78
N CYS A 62 26.46 -22.85 -11.60
CA CYS A 62 25.55 -23.18 -12.69
C CYS A 62 24.89 -21.94 -13.29
N LYS A 63 24.43 -20.98 -12.48
CA LYS A 63 23.90 -19.69 -12.96
C LYS A 63 24.95 -18.90 -13.74
N LEU A 64 26.18 -18.83 -13.23
CA LEU A 64 27.29 -18.15 -13.91
C LEU A 64 27.55 -18.77 -15.28
N LEU A 65 27.70 -20.11 -15.36
CA LEU A 65 27.93 -20.82 -16.61
C LEU A 65 26.78 -20.65 -17.61
N PHE A 66 25.53 -20.69 -17.12
CA PHE A 66 24.36 -20.48 -17.97
C PHE A 66 24.33 -19.07 -18.57
N ARG A 67 24.73 -18.06 -17.79
CA ARG A 67 24.87 -16.67 -18.25
C ARG A 67 26.03 -16.49 -19.23
N THR A 68 27.21 -17.03 -18.94
CA THR A 68 28.43 -16.77 -19.74
C THR A 68 28.54 -17.63 -21.01
N SER A 69 27.86 -18.77 -21.08
CA SER A 69 27.82 -19.64 -22.28
C SER A 69 26.90 -19.11 -23.40
N GLY A 70 26.23 -17.99 -23.18
CA GLY A 70 25.23 -17.44 -24.10
C GLY A 70 23.88 -18.18 -24.08
N ALA A 71 23.74 -19.25 -23.28
CA ALA A 71 22.49 -20.03 -23.19
C ALA A 71 21.32 -19.19 -22.65
N LEU A 72 21.58 -18.33 -21.66
CA LEU A 72 20.59 -17.36 -21.18
C LEU A 72 20.03 -16.49 -22.31
N THR A 73 20.91 -15.93 -23.14
CA THR A 73 20.51 -15.08 -24.27
C THR A 73 19.71 -15.89 -25.29
N ARG A 74 20.12 -17.13 -25.62
CA ARG A 74 19.38 -18.00 -26.56
C ARG A 74 17.97 -18.33 -26.06
N VAL A 75 17.84 -18.68 -24.79
CA VAL A 75 16.55 -18.97 -24.15
C VAL A 75 15.65 -17.73 -24.14
N VAL A 76 16.21 -16.55 -23.89
CA VAL A 76 15.47 -15.29 -23.97
C VAL A 76 15.04 -14.97 -25.40
N THR A 77 15.92 -15.14 -26.40
CA THR A 77 15.56 -14.96 -27.82
C THR A 77 14.42 -15.88 -28.24
N ARG A 78 14.43 -17.13 -27.76
CA ARG A 78 13.37 -18.10 -27.99
C ARG A 78 12.03 -17.65 -27.40
N LEU A 79 12.05 -17.08 -26.19
CA LEU A 79 10.86 -16.55 -25.51
C LEU A 79 10.26 -15.34 -26.24
N VAL A 80 11.10 -14.45 -26.77
CA VAL A 80 10.68 -13.20 -27.45
C VAL A 80 10.12 -13.47 -28.86
N ALA A 81 10.32 -14.67 -29.42
CA ALA A 81 9.79 -15.10 -30.72
C ALA A 81 8.63 -16.12 -30.56
N PRO A 82 7.44 -15.69 -30.10
CA PRO A 82 6.35 -16.57 -29.66
C PRO A 82 5.68 -17.37 -30.77
N GLU A 83 5.79 -16.95 -32.05
CA GLU A 83 5.22 -17.68 -33.19
C GLU A 83 5.79 -19.10 -33.35
N ALA A 84 6.84 -19.45 -32.60
CA ALA A 84 7.53 -20.72 -32.69
C ALA A 84 7.54 -21.54 -31.40
N ALA A 85 7.03 -21.06 -30.26
CA ALA A 85 7.13 -21.72 -28.96
C ALA A 85 5.77 -22.17 -28.40
N GLU A 86 5.69 -23.40 -27.90
CA GLU A 86 4.47 -23.92 -27.24
C GLU A 86 4.36 -23.42 -25.79
N ASP A 87 3.14 -23.36 -25.24
CA ASP A 87 2.86 -22.88 -23.88
C ASP A 87 3.70 -23.58 -22.79
N ASP A 88 3.98 -24.87 -22.96
CA ASP A 88 4.80 -25.67 -22.04
C ASP A 88 6.29 -25.31 -22.13
N GLU A 89 6.76 -24.92 -23.32
CA GLU A 89 8.12 -24.41 -23.55
C GLU A 89 8.27 -23.04 -22.89
N VAL A 90 7.33 -22.12 -23.14
CA VAL A 90 7.28 -20.80 -22.48
C VAL A 90 7.30 -20.94 -20.96
N ARG A 91 6.51 -21.87 -20.41
CA ARG A 91 6.47 -22.13 -18.96
C ARG A 91 7.82 -22.61 -18.43
N ALA A 92 8.44 -23.60 -19.08
CA ALA A 92 9.73 -24.14 -18.66
C ALA A 92 10.84 -23.08 -18.73
N ILE A 93 10.81 -22.23 -19.75
CA ILE A 93 11.71 -21.08 -19.89
C ILE A 93 11.52 -20.12 -18.72
N LEU A 94 10.29 -19.68 -18.44
CA LEU A 94 9.99 -18.74 -17.36
C LEU A 94 10.42 -19.30 -15.99
N GLN A 95 10.20 -20.58 -15.72
CA GLN A 95 10.66 -21.23 -14.48
C GLN A 95 12.18 -21.17 -14.32
N CYS A 96 12.92 -21.44 -15.41
CA CYS A 96 14.38 -21.32 -15.40
C CYS A 96 14.82 -19.87 -15.21
N LEU A 97 14.16 -18.90 -15.85
CA LEU A 97 14.48 -17.47 -15.70
C LEU A 97 14.23 -16.99 -14.27
N VAL A 98 13.11 -17.37 -13.63
CA VAL A 98 12.85 -17.08 -12.21
C VAL A 98 14.00 -17.62 -11.35
N ALA A 99 14.33 -18.91 -11.50
CA ALA A 99 15.43 -19.51 -10.75
C ALA A 99 16.78 -18.80 -10.99
N MET A 100 17.04 -18.35 -12.22
CA MET A 100 18.25 -17.60 -12.57
C MET A 100 18.32 -16.24 -11.89
N VAL A 101 17.22 -15.51 -11.76
CA VAL A 101 17.22 -14.16 -11.17
C VAL A 101 17.13 -14.15 -9.64
N THR A 102 16.55 -15.18 -9.02
CA THR A 102 16.45 -15.27 -7.56
C THR A 102 17.84 -15.18 -6.92
N ASP A 103 18.03 -14.19 -6.05
CA ASP A 103 19.29 -13.90 -5.36
C ASP A 103 20.54 -13.72 -6.26
N ASP A 104 20.36 -13.35 -7.54
CA ASP A 104 21.47 -13.13 -8.48
C ASP A 104 21.35 -11.80 -9.25
N ALA A 105 21.88 -10.74 -8.66
CA ALA A 105 21.87 -9.39 -9.23
C ALA A 105 22.56 -9.30 -10.60
N ALA A 106 23.55 -10.14 -10.86
CA ALA A 106 24.26 -10.16 -12.14
C ALA A 106 23.36 -10.64 -13.29
N THR A 107 22.51 -11.65 -13.06
CA THR A 107 21.54 -12.09 -14.07
C THR A 107 20.38 -11.10 -14.21
N GLN A 108 19.91 -10.51 -13.11
CA GLN A 108 18.90 -9.44 -13.16
C GLN A 108 19.38 -8.26 -14.03
N HIS A 109 20.65 -7.86 -13.89
CA HIS A 109 21.27 -6.82 -14.72
C HIS A 109 21.45 -7.26 -16.17
N HIS A 110 21.88 -8.50 -16.42
CA HIS A 110 22.02 -9.03 -17.78
C HIS A 110 20.70 -9.00 -18.55
N LEU A 111 19.61 -9.46 -17.93
CA LEU A 111 18.28 -9.43 -18.55
C LEU A 111 17.80 -8.01 -18.84
N TYR A 112 18.11 -7.04 -17.98
CA TYR A 112 17.81 -5.63 -18.24
C TYR A 112 18.51 -5.10 -19.51
N LEU A 113 19.72 -5.56 -19.81
CA LEU A 113 20.46 -5.11 -21.00
C LEU A 113 19.88 -5.69 -22.31
N LEU A 114 19.00 -6.70 -22.24
CA LEU A 114 18.36 -7.30 -23.40
C LEU A 114 17.10 -6.51 -23.78
N ALA A 115 17.26 -5.46 -24.60
CA ALA A 115 16.14 -4.60 -25.00
C ALA A 115 14.92 -5.34 -25.59
N PRO A 116 15.07 -6.37 -26.48
CA PRO A 116 13.92 -7.13 -26.98
C PRO A 116 13.16 -7.86 -25.88
N PHE A 117 13.85 -8.33 -24.84
CA PHE A 117 13.25 -8.98 -23.69
C PHE A 117 12.46 -7.99 -22.84
N LEU A 118 13.03 -6.82 -22.55
CA LEU A 118 12.32 -5.77 -21.83
C LEU A 118 11.01 -5.39 -22.52
N GLN A 119 11.05 -5.20 -23.83
CA GLN A 119 9.86 -4.87 -24.61
C GLN A 119 8.82 -6.00 -24.55
N TRP A 120 9.25 -7.25 -24.74
CA TRP A 120 8.38 -8.42 -24.61
C TRP A 120 7.74 -8.55 -23.23
N VAL A 121 8.47 -8.28 -22.14
CA VAL A 121 7.94 -8.29 -20.78
C VAL A 121 6.83 -7.24 -20.63
N VAL A 122 7.07 -6.01 -21.09
CA VAL A 122 6.07 -4.93 -21.04
C VAL A 122 4.82 -5.32 -21.81
N ASP A 123 4.97 -5.77 -23.05
CA ASP A 123 3.85 -6.14 -23.92
C ASP A 123 3.06 -7.32 -23.35
N SER A 124 3.75 -8.32 -22.79
CA SER A 124 3.13 -9.51 -22.19
C SER A 124 2.37 -9.22 -20.90
N VAL A 125 2.80 -8.23 -20.11
CA VAL A 125 2.07 -7.76 -18.92
C VAL A 125 0.86 -6.91 -19.30
N VAL A 126 0.94 -6.16 -20.41
CA VAL A 126 -0.15 -5.34 -20.94
C VAL A 126 -1.23 -6.21 -21.57
N ASP A 127 -0.84 -7.24 -22.32
CA ASP A 127 -1.76 -8.13 -23.02
C ASP A 127 -2.21 -9.28 -22.12
N THR A 128 -3.31 -9.06 -21.40
CA THR A 128 -3.95 -10.08 -20.58
C THR A 128 -4.81 -11.06 -21.39
N SER A 129 -4.93 -10.88 -22.72
CA SER A 129 -5.76 -11.72 -23.59
C SER A 129 -5.01 -12.89 -24.22
N MET A 130 -3.68 -12.79 -24.32
CA MET A 130 -2.82 -13.77 -24.99
C MET A 130 -2.16 -14.82 -24.07
N ASN A 131 -2.22 -14.66 -22.75
CA ASN A 131 -1.50 -15.53 -21.81
C ASN A 131 -2.43 -16.43 -21.00
N THR A 132 -2.16 -17.75 -21.01
CA THR A 132 -2.75 -18.66 -20.01
C THR A 132 -2.37 -18.14 -18.61
N THR A 133 -3.34 -18.14 -17.68
CA THR A 133 -3.22 -17.53 -16.33
C THR A 133 -1.96 -17.96 -15.57
N ARG A 134 -1.43 -19.16 -15.86
CA ARG A 134 -0.20 -19.68 -15.26
C ARG A 134 1.07 -19.01 -15.77
N ASN A 135 1.18 -18.71 -17.06
CA ASN A 135 2.40 -18.12 -17.63
C ASN A 135 2.55 -16.65 -17.21
N ILE A 136 1.43 -15.92 -17.10
CA ILE A 136 1.45 -14.55 -16.56
C ILE A 136 1.87 -14.53 -15.08
N SER A 137 1.53 -15.55 -14.28
CA SER A 137 1.99 -15.62 -12.89
C SER A 137 3.51 -15.73 -12.77
N LEU A 138 4.14 -16.60 -13.55
CA LEU A 138 5.59 -16.76 -13.59
C LEU A 138 6.29 -15.52 -14.16
N LEU A 139 5.69 -14.86 -15.16
CA LEU A 139 6.22 -13.60 -15.69
C LEU A 139 6.19 -12.49 -14.63
N VAL A 140 5.08 -12.35 -13.90
CA VAL A 140 4.96 -11.36 -12.82
C VAL A 140 5.95 -11.70 -11.71
N GLN A 141 6.11 -12.96 -11.33
CA GLN A 141 7.13 -13.39 -10.37
C GLN A 141 8.55 -13.05 -10.84
N LEU A 142 8.88 -13.30 -12.11
CA LEU A 142 10.17 -12.94 -12.70
C LEU A 142 10.43 -11.43 -12.61
N VAL A 143 9.42 -10.60 -12.88
CA VAL A 143 9.53 -9.15 -12.73
C VAL A 143 9.77 -8.76 -11.27
N ASP A 144 9.03 -9.34 -10.32
CA ASP A 144 9.15 -9.06 -8.88
C ASP A 144 10.58 -9.36 -8.38
N GLU A 145 11.15 -10.52 -8.74
CA GLU A 145 12.54 -10.87 -8.44
C GLU A 145 13.54 -9.86 -9.04
N CYS A 146 13.28 -9.41 -10.27
CA CYS A 146 14.11 -8.40 -10.94
C CYS A 146 14.04 -7.01 -10.28
N MET A 147 12.98 -6.70 -9.52
CA MET A 147 12.83 -5.41 -8.81
C MET A 147 13.89 -5.20 -7.72
N ALA A 148 14.67 -6.22 -7.36
CA ALA A 148 15.84 -6.08 -6.50
C ALA A 148 16.90 -5.10 -7.08
N VAL A 149 16.96 -4.94 -8.41
CA VAL A 149 17.81 -3.94 -9.07
C VAL A 149 17.02 -2.68 -9.41
N ASN A 150 17.55 -1.51 -9.05
CA ASN A 150 16.90 -0.22 -9.29
C ASN A 150 16.57 0.07 -10.77
N LEU A 151 17.30 -0.53 -11.71
CA LEU A 151 17.07 -0.37 -13.15
C LEU A 151 15.68 -0.91 -13.56
N TRP A 152 15.30 -2.07 -13.05
CA TRP A 152 13.97 -2.65 -13.28
C TRP A 152 12.86 -1.81 -12.65
N LYS A 153 13.10 -1.29 -11.44
CA LYS A 153 12.16 -0.35 -10.80
C LYS A 153 11.87 0.85 -11.71
N SER A 154 12.90 1.39 -12.36
CA SER A 154 12.74 2.53 -13.29
C SER A 154 11.92 2.18 -14.52
N VAL A 155 12.08 0.98 -15.09
CA VAL A 155 11.30 0.52 -16.26
C VAL A 155 9.83 0.43 -15.90
N VAL A 156 9.52 -0.24 -14.77
CA VAL A 156 8.13 -0.37 -14.31
C VAL A 156 7.53 0.99 -13.97
N ALA A 157 8.25 1.82 -13.22
CA ALA A 157 7.76 3.12 -12.76
C ALA A 157 7.50 4.13 -13.89
N THR A 158 8.17 3.98 -15.04
CA THR A 158 7.99 4.87 -16.20
C THR A 158 6.98 4.35 -17.23
N SER A 159 6.62 3.06 -17.18
CA SER A 159 5.68 2.43 -18.10
C SER A 159 4.25 2.41 -17.55
N VAL A 160 3.45 3.42 -17.92
CA VAL A 160 2.01 3.47 -17.59
C VAL A 160 1.24 2.22 -18.05
N PRO A 161 1.46 1.68 -19.27
CA PRO A 161 0.78 0.46 -19.70
C PRO A 161 1.11 -0.75 -18.81
N MET A 162 2.38 -0.90 -18.44
CA MET A 162 2.81 -2.01 -17.57
C MET A 162 2.18 -1.90 -16.18
N LEU A 163 2.17 -0.70 -15.57
CA LEU A 163 1.49 -0.45 -14.29
C LEU A 163 -0.01 -0.78 -14.37
N ALA A 164 -0.68 -0.42 -15.47
CA ALA A 164 -2.09 -0.76 -15.68
C ALA A 164 -2.32 -2.28 -15.83
N GLY A 165 -1.40 -2.98 -16.50
CA GLY A 165 -1.38 -4.45 -16.58
C GLY A 165 -1.25 -5.10 -15.21
N LEU A 166 -0.27 -4.65 -14.40
CA LEU A 166 -0.03 -5.14 -13.05
C LEU A 166 -1.22 -4.89 -12.12
N LEU A 167 -1.86 -3.72 -12.18
CA LEU A 167 -3.06 -3.43 -11.38
C LEU A 167 -4.22 -4.39 -11.69
N ARG A 168 -4.36 -4.87 -12.93
CA ARG A 168 -5.36 -5.90 -13.28
C ARG A 168 -5.04 -7.25 -12.65
N GLN A 169 -3.77 -7.54 -12.38
CA GLN A 169 -3.33 -8.80 -11.76
C GLN A 169 -3.53 -8.83 -10.23
N TRP A 170 -3.87 -7.72 -9.57
CA TRP A 170 -4.10 -7.70 -8.12
C TRP A 170 -5.23 -8.61 -7.65
N GLN A 171 -6.16 -8.99 -8.54
CA GLN A 171 -7.25 -9.90 -8.22
C GLN A 171 -7.02 -11.34 -8.71
N ALA A 172 -5.89 -11.59 -9.40
CA ALA A 172 -5.57 -12.90 -9.95
C ALA A 172 -5.03 -13.83 -8.85
N GLN A 173 -5.46 -15.09 -8.86
CA GLN A 173 -5.18 -16.03 -7.77
C GLN A 173 -3.69 -16.33 -7.57
N GLU A 174 -2.91 -16.42 -8.66
CA GLU A 174 -1.50 -16.87 -8.62
C GLU A 174 -0.49 -15.70 -8.67
N SER A 175 -0.89 -14.51 -9.14
CA SER A 175 0.02 -13.38 -9.38
C SER A 175 -0.27 -12.14 -8.53
N ALA A 176 -1.33 -12.16 -7.73
CA ALA A 176 -1.80 -11.04 -6.91
C ALA A 176 -0.71 -10.45 -6.01
N GLU A 177 0.01 -11.28 -5.24
CA GLU A 177 1.00 -10.81 -4.27
C GLU A 177 2.18 -10.13 -4.95
N SER A 178 2.81 -10.79 -5.93
CA SER A 178 3.92 -10.22 -6.70
C SER A 178 3.50 -8.98 -7.48
N ALA A 179 2.32 -8.96 -8.11
CA ALA A 179 1.83 -7.76 -8.79
C ALA A 179 1.64 -6.57 -7.83
N THR A 180 1.15 -6.84 -6.61
CA THR A 180 0.98 -5.82 -5.58
C THR A 180 2.33 -5.32 -5.07
N SER A 181 3.29 -6.24 -4.86
CA SER A 181 4.68 -5.96 -4.49
C SER A 181 5.38 -5.06 -5.52
N ILE A 182 5.31 -5.42 -6.80
CA ILE A 182 5.92 -4.63 -7.89
C ILE A 182 5.35 -3.21 -7.94
N VAL A 183 4.03 -3.06 -7.88
CA VAL A 183 3.39 -1.72 -7.90
C VAL A 183 3.77 -0.92 -6.64
N MET A 184 3.88 -1.59 -5.48
CA MET A 184 4.40 -0.97 -4.26
C MET A 184 5.82 -0.42 -4.46
N TYR A 185 6.76 -1.22 -4.97
CA TYR A 185 8.12 -0.76 -5.25
C TYR A 185 8.17 0.34 -6.31
N ALA A 186 7.35 0.25 -7.37
CA ALA A 186 7.27 1.30 -8.38
C ALA A 186 6.77 2.63 -7.78
N SER A 187 5.83 2.58 -6.83
CA SER A 187 5.32 3.77 -6.13
C SER A 187 6.33 4.42 -5.17
N GLU A 188 7.45 3.76 -4.85
CA GLU A 188 8.56 4.38 -4.12
C GLU A 188 9.35 5.37 -5.01
N MET A 189 9.26 5.22 -6.33
CA MET A 189 9.88 6.13 -7.29
C MET A 189 8.95 7.30 -7.65
N GLU A 190 9.53 8.48 -7.91
CA GLU A 190 8.75 9.68 -8.27
C GLU A 190 7.96 9.49 -9.58
N ALA A 191 8.57 8.89 -10.60
CA ALA A 191 7.89 8.60 -11.87
C ALA A 191 6.69 7.67 -11.67
N GLY A 192 6.83 6.64 -10.83
CA GLY A 192 5.76 5.70 -10.53
C GLY A 192 4.62 6.36 -9.74
N ARG A 193 4.93 7.19 -8.73
CA ARG A 193 3.89 8.01 -8.06
C ARG A 193 3.19 8.93 -9.05
N HIS A 194 3.95 9.60 -9.91
CA HIS A 194 3.37 10.51 -10.89
C HIS A 194 2.40 9.76 -11.82
N ALA A 195 2.82 8.63 -12.39
CA ALA A 195 1.97 7.79 -13.25
C ALA A 195 0.73 7.27 -12.52
N LEU A 196 0.89 6.72 -11.32
CA LEU A 196 -0.20 6.16 -10.52
C LEU A 196 -1.21 7.23 -10.08
N THR A 197 -0.76 8.46 -9.81
CA THR A 197 -1.66 9.55 -9.37
C THR A 197 -2.32 10.31 -10.52
N THR A 198 -1.69 10.41 -11.69
CA THR A 198 -2.20 11.21 -12.81
C THR A 198 -2.97 10.40 -13.85
N ALA A 199 -2.55 9.15 -14.11
CA ALA A 199 -3.13 8.31 -15.15
C ALA A 199 -3.92 7.12 -14.60
N LEU A 200 -3.55 6.59 -13.43
CA LEU A 200 -4.07 5.31 -12.92
C LEU A 200 -4.71 5.39 -11.53
N ILE A 201 -5.09 6.58 -11.07
CA ILE A 201 -5.61 6.77 -9.70
C ILE A 201 -6.88 5.95 -9.46
N GLN A 202 -7.80 5.95 -10.42
CA GLN A 202 -9.06 5.21 -10.35
C GLN A 202 -8.81 3.69 -10.27
N PRO A 203 -8.03 3.06 -11.18
CA PRO A 203 -7.60 1.68 -11.04
C PRO A 203 -6.97 1.36 -9.68
N VAL A 204 -6.08 2.20 -9.16
CA VAL A 204 -5.44 1.96 -7.84
C VAL A 204 -6.48 1.91 -6.74
N LEU A 205 -7.39 2.89 -6.67
CA LEU A 205 -8.41 2.94 -5.64
C LEU A 205 -9.35 1.75 -5.70
N VAL A 206 -9.82 1.38 -6.90
CA VAL A 206 -10.68 0.19 -7.11
C VAL A 206 -10.01 -1.07 -6.57
N GLN A 207 -8.70 -1.25 -6.83
CA GLN A 207 -7.97 -2.43 -6.40
C GLN A 207 -7.73 -2.46 -4.88
N VAL A 208 -7.33 -1.32 -4.27
CA VAL A 208 -7.19 -1.22 -2.81
C VAL A 208 -8.52 -1.48 -2.10
N LEU A 209 -9.63 -0.95 -2.63
CA LEU A 209 -10.96 -1.20 -2.10
C LEU A 209 -11.32 -2.68 -2.21
N ALA A 210 -11.06 -3.34 -3.35
CA ALA A 210 -11.29 -4.76 -3.50
C ALA A 210 -10.52 -5.61 -2.47
N LEU A 211 -9.28 -5.22 -2.12
CA LEU A 211 -8.50 -5.88 -1.07
C LEU A 211 -9.12 -5.69 0.33
N LEU A 212 -9.57 -4.47 0.64
CA LEU A 212 -10.25 -4.18 1.91
C LEU A 212 -11.56 -4.96 2.05
N ARG A 213 -12.35 -5.07 0.97
CA ARG A 213 -13.63 -5.81 0.98
C ARG A 213 -13.48 -7.32 1.21
N ARG A 214 -12.32 -7.88 0.88
CA ARG A 214 -12.02 -9.32 1.03
C ARG A 214 -11.42 -9.67 2.40
N TYR A 215 -11.02 -8.67 3.17
CA TYR A 215 -10.49 -8.86 4.52
C TYR A 215 -11.64 -9.06 5.53
N PRO A 216 -11.54 -10.00 6.49
CA PRO A 216 -10.43 -10.93 6.74
C PRO A 216 -10.56 -12.28 5.97
N SER A 217 -11.64 -12.46 5.20
CA SER A 217 -12.14 -13.76 4.76
C SER A 217 -11.36 -14.47 3.64
N SER A 218 -10.55 -13.76 2.83
CA SER A 218 -9.89 -14.39 1.67
C SER A 218 -8.60 -13.73 1.16
N SER A 219 -8.17 -12.59 1.71
CA SER A 219 -6.96 -11.90 1.26
C SER A 219 -5.74 -12.23 2.13
N SER A 220 -4.59 -12.40 1.47
CA SER A 220 -3.30 -12.41 2.14
C SER A 220 -3.09 -11.05 2.82
N THR A 221 -2.90 -11.04 4.14
CA THR A 221 -2.61 -9.81 4.89
C THR A 221 -1.39 -9.08 4.31
N VAL A 222 -0.42 -9.82 3.78
CA VAL A 222 0.76 -9.27 3.09
C VAL A 222 0.35 -8.45 1.87
N GLN A 223 -0.58 -8.95 1.06
CA GLN A 223 -1.09 -8.24 -0.11
C GLN A 223 -1.80 -6.94 0.30
N LEU A 224 -2.66 -7.00 1.32
CA LEU A 224 -3.36 -5.80 1.82
C LEU A 224 -2.37 -4.76 2.35
N VAL A 225 -1.37 -5.19 3.12
CA VAL A 225 -0.30 -4.30 3.63
C VAL A 225 0.45 -3.63 2.48
N SER A 226 0.79 -4.36 1.42
CA SER A 226 1.45 -3.81 0.23
C SER A 226 0.55 -2.84 -0.54
N GLY A 227 -0.73 -3.18 -0.72
CA GLY A 227 -1.72 -2.31 -1.38
C GLY A 227 -1.95 -1.01 -0.62
N LEU A 228 -2.04 -1.07 0.71
CA LEU A 228 -2.06 0.12 1.56
C LEU A 228 -0.74 0.90 1.45
N GLY A 229 0.40 0.20 1.39
CA GLY A 229 1.70 0.80 1.13
C GLY A 229 1.72 1.68 -0.12
N VAL A 230 1.12 1.22 -1.22
CA VAL A 230 0.96 2.00 -2.46
C VAL A 230 0.21 3.28 -2.14
N LEU A 231 -0.95 3.19 -1.49
CA LEU A 231 -1.77 4.36 -1.15
C LEU A 231 -1.00 5.36 -0.27
N LEU A 232 -0.26 4.89 0.74
CA LEU A 232 0.61 5.75 1.55
C LEU A 232 1.65 6.49 0.69
N ASN A 233 2.30 5.79 -0.24
CA ASN A 233 3.30 6.40 -1.11
C ASN A 233 2.66 7.49 -2.00
N LEU A 234 1.45 7.25 -2.51
CA LEU A 234 0.72 8.25 -3.29
C LEU A 234 0.35 9.49 -2.47
N THR A 235 0.06 9.35 -1.16
CA THR A 235 -0.25 10.51 -0.29
C THR A 235 0.90 11.53 -0.18
N ASN A 236 2.13 11.13 -0.50
CA ASN A 236 3.27 12.05 -0.54
C ASN A 236 3.26 12.95 -1.79
N HIS A 237 2.51 12.59 -2.84
CA HIS A 237 2.45 13.34 -4.10
C HIS A 237 1.34 14.41 -4.04
N VAL A 238 1.66 15.65 -4.45
CA VAL A 238 0.72 16.79 -4.36
C VAL A 238 -0.54 16.56 -5.19
N THR A 239 -0.42 15.95 -6.38
CA THR A 239 -1.56 15.68 -7.26
C THR A 239 -2.54 14.69 -6.65
N PHE A 240 -2.07 13.68 -5.90
CA PHE A 240 -2.97 12.76 -5.21
C PHE A 240 -3.86 13.52 -4.23
N ARG A 241 -3.24 14.40 -3.42
CA ARG A 241 -3.98 15.22 -2.44
C ARG A 241 -4.99 16.14 -3.12
N HIS A 242 -4.65 16.70 -4.28
CA HIS A 242 -5.59 17.50 -5.07
C HIS A 242 -6.77 16.66 -5.58
N VAL A 243 -6.49 15.52 -6.21
CA VAL A 243 -7.52 14.61 -6.76
C VAL A 243 -8.51 14.17 -5.68
N VAL A 244 -8.02 13.68 -4.53
CA VAL A 244 -8.90 13.25 -3.42
C VAL A 244 -9.71 14.42 -2.85
N ALA A 245 -9.16 15.64 -2.81
CA ALA A 245 -9.89 16.81 -2.32
C ALA A 245 -10.97 17.32 -3.30
N THR A 246 -10.80 17.09 -4.61
CA THR A 246 -11.69 17.64 -5.64
C THR A 246 -12.70 16.65 -6.21
N GLU A 247 -12.39 15.35 -6.20
CA GLU A 247 -13.26 14.32 -6.77
C GLU A 247 -14.21 13.77 -5.69
N GLN A 248 -15.51 14.09 -5.81
CA GLN A 248 -16.55 13.70 -4.85
C GLN A 248 -16.64 12.17 -4.66
N ASP A 249 -16.48 11.41 -5.74
CA ASP A 249 -16.59 9.94 -5.73
C ASP A 249 -15.37 9.30 -5.01
N VAL A 250 -14.17 9.86 -5.20
CA VAL A 250 -12.94 9.36 -4.57
C VAL A 250 -12.93 9.62 -3.07
N ALA A 251 -13.33 10.82 -2.64
CA ALA A 251 -13.46 11.13 -1.22
C ALA A 251 -14.50 10.24 -0.55
N HIS A 252 -15.65 10.00 -1.20
CA HIS A 252 -16.71 9.15 -0.68
C HIS A 252 -16.29 7.68 -0.61
N GLU A 253 -15.62 7.13 -1.63
CA GLU A 253 -15.15 5.75 -1.64
C GLU A 253 -14.00 5.50 -0.65
N VAL A 254 -13.04 6.42 -0.52
CA VAL A 254 -11.99 6.32 0.50
C VAL A 254 -12.57 6.49 1.91
N HIS A 255 -13.73 7.09 2.07
CA HIS A 255 -14.32 7.39 3.38
C HIS A 255 -15.34 6.33 3.83
N MET A 256 -16.34 6.02 3.01
CA MET A 256 -17.48 5.15 3.35
C MET A 256 -17.12 3.70 3.70
N TYR A 257 -15.96 3.23 3.27
CA TYR A 257 -15.52 1.85 3.54
C TYR A 257 -14.61 1.73 4.76
N TRP A 258 -14.16 2.84 5.33
CA TRP A 258 -13.30 2.85 6.50
C TRP A 258 -14.10 3.01 7.80
N ILE A 259 -15.38 3.38 7.70
CA ILE A 259 -16.29 3.54 8.82
C ILE A 259 -17.71 3.19 8.37
N CYS A 260 -18.26 2.12 8.93
CA CYS A 260 -19.70 1.91 9.13
C CYS A 260 -19.87 0.66 9.98
N ASP A 261 -19.90 0.74 11.31
CA ASP A 261 -21.06 0.28 12.11
C ASP A 261 -20.82 0.56 13.60
N THR A 262 -21.51 1.55 14.14
CA THR A 262 -21.72 1.69 15.61
C THR A 262 -23.18 1.97 15.95
N ASP A 263 -24.12 1.82 15.01
CA ASP A 263 -25.50 2.26 15.23
C ASP A 263 -26.50 1.13 15.57
N ASP A 264 -26.05 -0.11 15.82
CA ASP A 264 -26.97 -1.21 16.20
C ASP A 264 -26.81 -1.74 17.64
N GLN A 265 -26.34 -0.90 18.57
CA GLN A 265 -26.52 -1.14 20.02
C GLN A 265 -27.17 0.07 20.68
N GLY A 266 -28.42 0.36 20.33
CA GLY A 266 -29.06 1.56 20.84
C GLY A 266 -30.58 1.60 20.92
N THR A 267 -31.35 0.68 20.34
CA THR A 267 -32.83 0.70 20.48
C THR A 267 -33.43 -0.69 20.30
N GLY A 268 -33.23 -1.57 21.27
CA GLY A 268 -33.76 -2.94 21.24
C GLY A 268 -34.14 -3.48 22.61
N ALA A 269 -34.58 -2.62 23.53
CA ALA A 269 -35.06 -3.04 24.85
C ALA A 269 -36.15 -2.11 25.38
N ALA A 270 -37.21 -1.90 24.62
CA ALA A 270 -38.51 -1.44 25.13
C ALA A 270 -39.56 -1.45 24.01
N ALA A 271 -40.23 -2.58 23.77
CA ALA A 271 -41.63 -2.65 23.35
C ALA A 271 -42.04 -4.12 23.14
N ASP A 272 -42.01 -4.89 24.22
CA ASP A 272 -42.80 -6.12 24.31
C ASP A 272 -44.04 -5.77 25.13
N ALA A 273 -45.09 -5.25 24.47
CA ALA A 273 -46.46 -5.24 24.97
C ALA A 273 -47.44 -4.69 23.94
N THR A 274 -48.32 -5.59 23.49
CA THR A 274 -49.68 -5.42 22.93
C THR A 274 -49.80 -5.70 21.43
N GLY A 275 -50.37 -6.87 21.15
CA GLY A 275 -50.63 -7.38 19.81
C GLY A 275 -51.88 -6.83 19.15
N ARG A 276 -51.96 -7.02 17.83
CA ARG A 276 -53.13 -7.55 17.10
C ARG A 276 -52.82 -7.71 15.60
N SER A 277 -52.88 -8.98 15.17
CA SER A 277 -53.61 -9.49 14.01
C SER A 277 -53.71 -8.66 12.72
N GLY A 278 -53.26 -9.24 11.60
CA GLY A 278 -53.80 -8.92 10.28
C GLY A 278 -53.01 -9.44 9.08
N ARG A 279 -53.33 -10.65 8.63
CA ARG A 279 -52.87 -11.24 7.36
C ARG A 279 -53.24 -10.38 6.15
N GLY A 280 -52.38 -10.33 5.13
CA GLY A 280 -52.72 -9.85 3.79
C GLY A 280 -51.65 -10.22 2.76
N ARG A 281 -51.91 -11.28 2.00
CA ARG A 281 -51.10 -11.87 0.92
C ARG A 281 -51.55 -11.27 -0.41
N ALA A 282 -50.62 -10.83 -1.28
CA ALA A 282 -50.82 -10.82 -2.74
C ALA A 282 -49.49 -10.61 -3.48
N GLU A 283 -49.35 -11.39 -4.55
CA GLU A 283 -48.22 -11.53 -5.48
C GLU A 283 -48.37 -10.58 -6.70
N PRO A 284 -47.45 -10.61 -7.71
CA PRO A 284 -47.05 -9.46 -8.52
C PRO A 284 -47.81 -9.31 -9.85
N GLY A 285 -47.64 -8.16 -10.50
CA GLY A 285 -48.18 -7.88 -11.83
C GLY A 285 -47.37 -6.81 -12.57
N ASP A 286 -46.84 -7.23 -13.71
CA ASP A 286 -46.05 -6.50 -14.71
C ASP A 286 -46.83 -5.38 -15.44
N SER A 287 -46.04 -4.48 -16.07
CA SER A 287 -46.28 -3.77 -17.34
C SER A 287 -46.85 -2.34 -17.41
N VAL A 288 -45.95 -1.45 -17.88
CA VAL A 288 -46.07 -0.54 -19.07
C VAL A 288 -46.89 0.76 -18.93
N GLU A 289 -46.29 1.92 -19.25
CA GLU A 289 -46.58 2.69 -20.50
C GLU A 289 -45.69 3.95 -20.69
N LEU A 290 -45.32 4.18 -21.96
CA LEU A 290 -44.54 5.28 -22.55
C LEU A 290 -45.50 6.21 -23.31
N VAL A 291 -45.38 7.53 -23.19
CA VAL A 291 -46.03 8.52 -24.08
C VAL A 291 -45.10 9.72 -24.37
N PRO A 292 -44.98 10.22 -25.63
CA PRO A 292 -43.99 11.25 -26.02
C PRO A 292 -44.55 12.65 -26.41
N GLY A 293 -43.70 13.68 -26.23
CA GLY A 293 -43.58 14.96 -27.00
C GLY A 293 -44.40 16.20 -26.54
N PRO A 294 -44.16 17.44 -27.03
CA PRO A 294 -43.00 17.99 -27.79
C PRO A 294 -42.59 19.48 -27.49
N GLY A 295 -41.42 19.92 -27.99
CA GLY A 295 -41.20 21.25 -28.62
C GLY A 295 -40.54 22.42 -27.85
N GLY A 296 -39.43 22.98 -28.40
CA GLY A 296 -39.10 24.41 -28.24
C GLY A 296 -37.60 24.84 -28.21
N GLY A 297 -37.09 25.36 -29.34
CA GLY A 297 -36.31 26.61 -29.38
C GLY A 297 -34.77 26.57 -29.25
N VAL A 298 -34.09 26.73 -30.39
CA VAL A 298 -32.64 26.93 -30.56
C VAL A 298 -32.28 28.41 -30.49
N HIS A 299 -31.23 28.78 -29.74
CA HIS A 299 -30.39 29.94 -30.04
C HIS A 299 -28.91 29.58 -29.82
N SER A 300 -28.14 29.70 -30.90
CA SER A 300 -26.69 29.50 -30.95
C SER A 300 -25.96 30.84 -30.99
N THR A 301 -24.99 31.03 -30.10
CA THR A 301 -23.84 31.90 -30.33
C THR A 301 -22.60 31.16 -29.84
N GLY A 302 -21.68 30.91 -30.77
CA GLY A 302 -20.54 30.02 -30.57
C GLY A 302 -19.43 30.64 -29.74
N HIS A 303 -18.85 29.83 -28.86
CA HIS A 303 -17.47 29.98 -28.40
C HIS A 303 -16.77 28.61 -28.43
N VAL A 304 -15.55 28.64 -28.94
CA VAL A 304 -14.69 27.52 -29.32
C VAL A 304 -14.51 26.51 -28.17
N GLY A 305 -15.17 25.36 -28.30
CA GLY A 305 -15.15 24.28 -27.32
C GLY A 305 -13.94 23.37 -27.52
N ARG A 306 -13.00 23.39 -26.56
CA ARG A 306 -12.07 22.27 -26.30
C ARG A 306 -12.90 20.99 -26.13
N GLN A 307 -12.72 20.04 -27.05
CA GLN A 307 -13.27 18.69 -26.92
C GLN A 307 -12.66 18.02 -25.67
N ARG A 308 -13.42 18.01 -24.58
CA ARG A 308 -13.24 17.06 -23.47
C ARG A 308 -14.01 15.78 -23.85
N PRO A 309 -13.41 14.59 -23.74
CA PRO A 309 -14.18 13.35 -23.90
C PRO A 309 -15.19 13.25 -22.75
N ARG A 310 -16.48 13.35 -23.09
CA ARG A 310 -17.59 13.03 -22.20
C ARG A 310 -17.65 11.50 -22.05
N ALA A 311 -17.10 10.98 -20.95
CA ALA A 311 -17.31 9.60 -20.50
C ALA A 311 -17.78 9.56 -19.02
N CYS A 312 -18.44 10.61 -18.53
CA CYS A 312 -18.86 10.77 -17.13
C CYS A 312 -20.36 10.51 -16.89
N ALA A 313 -21.00 9.52 -17.54
CA ALA A 313 -22.44 9.30 -17.36
C ALA A 313 -22.89 7.84 -17.15
N ALA A 314 -21.98 6.88 -17.02
CA ALA A 314 -22.36 5.46 -17.01
C ALA A 314 -22.30 4.73 -15.66
N VAL A 315 -21.95 5.39 -14.54
CA VAL A 315 -21.91 4.72 -13.21
C VAL A 315 -23.03 5.18 -12.26
N ALA A 316 -23.89 6.13 -12.68
CA ALA A 316 -24.99 6.63 -11.86
C ALA A 316 -26.27 5.75 -11.88
N ALA A 317 -26.27 4.59 -12.52
CA ALA A 317 -27.46 3.75 -12.66
C ALA A 317 -27.25 2.34 -12.08
N THR A 318 -27.48 2.20 -10.78
CA THR A 318 -28.09 1.01 -10.11
C THR A 318 -28.32 1.33 -8.63
N ARG A 319 -29.13 2.37 -8.39
CA ARG A 319 -29.66 2.73 -7.07
C ARG A 319 -30.92 1.90 -6.82
N THR A 320 -30.77 0.64 -6.41
CA THR A 320 -31.78 -0.22 -5.72
C THR A 320 -31.27 -1.66 -5.64
N GLY A 321 -30.26 -1.88 -4.82
CA GLY A 321 -29.84 -3.21 -4.40
C GLY A 321 -29.14 -3.05 -3.06
N ALA A 322 -29.57 -3.81 -2.05
CA ALA A 322 -28.93 -3.82 -0.74
C ALA A 322 -27.49 -4.32 -0.91
N VAL A 323 -26.55 -3.40 -1.13
CA VAL A 323 -25.12 -3.67 -1.05
C VAL A 323 -24.82 -3.84 0.43
N THR A 324 -24.68 -5.09 0.88
CA THR A 324 -24.10 -5.42 2.18
C THR A 324 -22.72 -4.77 2.23
N ARG A 325 -22.63 -3.66 2.98
CA ARG A 325 -21.43 -2.84 3.13
C ARG A 325 -20.44 -3.64 3.98
N PRO A 326 -19.22 -3.92 3.52
CA PRO A 326 -18.22 -4.56 4.34
C PRO A 326 -17.70 -3.56 5.38
N VAL A 327 -17.77 -3.96 6.64
CA VAL A 327 -17.33 -3.19 7.80
C VAL A 327 -15.96 -3.72 8.20
N VAL A 328 -14.92 -2.88 8.17
CA VAL A 328 -13.63 -3.23 8.77
C VAL A 328 -13.64 -2.75 10.21
N HIS A 329 -13.93 -3.66 11.14
CA HIS A 329 -13.74 -3.37 12.56
C HIS A 329 -12.23 -3.30 12.85
N LEU A 330 -11.72 -2.08 13.05
CA LEU A 330 -10.30 -1.88 13.41
C LEU A 330 -9.91 -2.60 14.73
N GLY A 331 -10.90 -2.95 15.57
CA GLY A 331 -10.71 -3.75 16.78
C GLY A 331 -10.40 -5.24 16.52
N ASP A 332 -10.85 -5.83 15.41
CA ASP A 332 -10.60 -7.24 15.05
C ASP A 332 -9.21 -7.46 14.43
N VAL A 333 -8.48 -6.37 14.11
CA VAL A 333 -7.13 -6.39 13.52
C VAL A 333 -6.05 -6.62 14.59
N GLY A 334 -6.45 -7.04 15.79
CA GLY A 334 -5.64 -7.16 17.00
C GLY A 334 -4.34 -7.99 16.86
N ASN A 335 -4.13 -8.76 15.79
CA ASN A 335 -2.91 -9.56 15.64
C ASN A 335 -1.86 -8.98 14.66
N ASP A 336 -2.20 -7.99 13.83
CA ASP A 336 -1.25 -7.43 12.85
C ASP A 336 -1.03 -5.92 13.04
N VAL A 337 -0.02 -5.60 13.85
CA VAL A 337 0.40 -4.21 14.14
C VAL A 337 0.82 -3.45 12.88
N VAL A 338 1.37 -4.15 11.87
CA VAL A 338 1.81 -3.51 10.62
C VAL A 338 0.60 -3.05 9.83
N LEU A 339 -0.42 -3.91 9.69
CA LEU A 339 -1.67 -3.56 9.03
C LEU A 339 -2.36 -2.37 9.72
N VAL A 340 -2.53 -2.42 11.04
CA VAL A 340 -3.13 -1.30 11.81
C VAL A 340 -2.34 -0.01 11.62
N THR A 341 -1.00 -0.08 11.68
CA THR A 341 -0.13 1.08 11.46
C THR A 341 -0.32 1.67 10.07
N ARG A 342 -0.43 0.83 9.03
CA ARG A 342 -0.65 1.29 7.64
C ARG A 342 -2.03 1.94 7.49
N LEU A 343 -3.08 1.32 8.03
CA LEU A 343 -4.43 1.87 8.01
C LEU A 343 -4.47 3.25 8.69
N VAL A 344 -3.96 3.36 9.93
CA VAL A 344 -3.89 4.63 10.65
C VAL A 344 -3.01 5.65 9.94
N SER A 345 -1.93 5.23 9.29
CA SER A 345 -1.08 6.12 8.49
C SER A 345 -1.82 6.73 7.31
N VAL A 346 -2.62 5.94 6.57
CA VAL A 346 -3.47 6.46 5.48
C VAL A 346 -4.46 7.46 6.02
N LEU A 347 -5.19 7.09 7.07
CA LEU A 347 -6.18 7.95 7.72
C LEU A 347 -5.58 9.27 8.22
N CYS A 348 -4.41 9.19 8.86
CA CYS A 348 -3.64 10.35 9.31
C CYS A 348 -3.03 11.14 8.14
N ARG A 349 -3.11 10.72 6.89
CA ARG A 349 -2.76 11.56 5.73
C ARG A 349 -3.98 12.23 5.11
N LEU A 350 -5.16 11.62 5.27
CA LEU A 350 -6.43 12.21 4.82
C LEU A 350 -6.76 13.51 5.55
N HIS A 351 -6.29 13.69 6.79
CA HIS A 351 -6.45 14.98 7.47
C HIS A 351 -5.70 16.13 6.77
N SER A 352 -4.68 15.86 5.95
CA SER A 352 -4.02 16.92 5.17
C SER A 352 -4.84 17.40 3.97
N LEU A 353 -6.04 16.84 3.77
CA LEU A 353 -6.96 17.16 2.69
C LEU A 353 -8.05 18.10 3.19
N ASP A 354 -8.37 19.12 2.39
CA ASP A 354 -9.43 20.08 2.71
C ASP A 354 -10.83 19.51 2.39
N GLY A 355 -11.87 20.16 2.93
CA GLY A 355 -13.27 19.87 2.60
C GLY A 355 -13.85 18.65 3.32
N VAL A 356 -14.70 17.88 2.63
CA VAL A 356 -15.51 16.80 3.21
C VAL A 356 -14.66 15.74 3.92
N ALA A 357 -13.47 15.41 3.39
CA ALA A 357 -12.58 14.43 4.01
C ALA A 357 -12.11 14.84 5.42
N ARG A 358 -11.84 16.13 5.64
CA ARG A 358 -11.50 16.71 6.95
C ARG A 358 -12.65 16.59 7.94
N ASP A 359 -13.86 16.90 7.48
CA ASP A 359 -15.05 16.91 8.31
C ASP A 359 -15.31 15.51 8.84
N VAL A 360 -15.28 14.49 7.95
CA VAL A 360 -15.59 13.15 8.41
C VAL A 360 -14.49 12.51 9.24
N ALA A 361 -13.21 12.83 8.94
CA ALA A 361 -12.06 12.45 9.77
C ALA A 361 -12.12 13.00 11.21
N SER A 362 -12.98 13.99 11.47
CA SER A 362 -13.14 14.62 12.78
C SER A 362 -14.48 14.29 13.45
N THR A 363 -15.24 13.33 12.92
CA THR A 363 -16.52 12.89 13.50
C THR A 363 -16.33 11.99 14.73
N PRO A 364 -17.26 12.00 15.69
CA PRO A 364 -17.15 11.17 16.89
C PRO A 364 -16.94 9.67 16.63
N PRO A 365 -17.63 9.01 15.66
CA PRO A 365 -17.37 7.60 15.37
C PRO A 365 -15.94 7.34 14.87
N PHE A 366 -15.40 8.27 14.07
CA PHE A 366 -14.01 8.20 13.60
C PHE A 366 -13.03 8.28 14.78
N LEU A 367 -13.23 9.27 15.64
CA LEU A 367 -12.39 9.49 16.81
C LEU A 367 -12.47 8.29 17.78
N ARG A 368 -13.66 7.69 17.94
CA ARG A 368 -13.86 6.48 18.74
C ARG A 368 -13.08 5.30 18.18
N ALA A 369 -13.19 5.03 16.88
CA ALA A 369 -12.46 3.93 16.25
C ALA A 369 -10.93 4.07 16.40
N LEU A 370 -10.38 5.29 16.23
CA LEU A 370 -8.96 5.54 16.50
C LEU A 370 -8.58 5.36 17.98
N TRP A 371 -9.47 5.76 18.88
CA TRP A 371 -9.25 5.61 20.31
C TRP A 371 -9.29 4.13 20.74
N ASP A 372 -10.20 3.32 20.19
CA ASP A 372 -10.27 1.88 20.43
C ASP A 372 -8.98 1.17 19.96
N VAL A 373 -8.39 1.62 18.84
CA VAL A 373 -7.07 1.13 18.40
C VAL A 373 -6.00 1.49 19.42
N PHE A 374 -6.00 2.71 19.95
CA PHE A 374 -5.07 3.07 21.01
C PHE A 374 -5.27 2.21 22.26
N GLU A 375 -6.50 2.05 22.75
CA GLU A 375 -6.80 1.27 23.95
C GLU A 375 -6.41 -0.20 23.81
N SER A 376 -6.72 -0.82 22.68
CA SER A 376 -6.40 -2.23 22.39
C SER A 376 -4.90 -2.50 22.15
N THR A 377 -4.11 -1.46 21.88
CA THR A 377 -2.67 -1.58 21.64
C THR A 377 -1.83 -1.03 22.79
N ALA A 378 -2.37 -0.19 23.68
CA ALA A 378 -1.62 0.52 24.73
C ALA A 378 -0.83 -0.41 25.68
N ASP A 379 -1.39 -1.58 26.01
CA ASP A 379 -0.79 -2.50 26.97
C ASP A 379 0.25 -3.44 26.33
N ARG A 380 0.47 -3.33 25.00
CA ARG A 380 1.46 -4.16 24.30
C ARG A 380 2.88 -3.80 24.75
N PRO A 381 3.75 -4.81 24.91
CA PRO A 381 5.05 -4.62 25.53
C PRO A 381 5.95 -3.66 24.73
N HIS A 382 6.07 -3.80 23.40
CA HIS A 382 6.96 -2.94 22.58
C HIS A 382 6.45 -2.77 21.11
N ASP A 383 6.93 -1.74 20.40
CA ASP A 383 6.89 -1.52 18.92
C ASP A 383 5.77 -0.68 18.28
N CYS A 384 4.80 -0.15 19.04
CA CYS A 384 3.71 0.64 18.46
C CYS A 384 3.93 2.16 18.48
N TRP A 385 5.14 2.67 18.73
CA TRP A 385 5.37 4.12 18.88
C TRP A 385 5.00 4.95 17.66
N HIS A 386 5.25 4.42 16.46
CA HIS A 386 4.86 5.07 15.23
C HIS A 386 3.34 5.16 15.09
N LEU A 387 2.62 4.09 15.44
CA LEU A 387 1.17 4.05 15.49
C LEU A 387 0.62 5.09 16.47
N TYR A 388 1.08 5.09 17.73
CA TYR A 388 0.62 6.06 18.72
C TYR A 388 0.90 7.50 18.30
N ALA A 389 2.08 7.76 17.75
CA ALA A 389 2.41 9.09 17.24
C ALA A 389 1.42 9.55 16.16
N GLN A 390 0.97 8.65 15.27
CA GLN A 390 -0.01 8.96 14.24
C GLN A 390 -1.42 9.16 14.81
N LEU A 391 -1.85 8.29 15.72
CA LEU A 391 -3.15 8.42 16.41
C LEU A 391 -3.29 9.78 17.08
N PHE A 392 -2.30 10.17 17.89
CA PHE A 392 -2.33 11.47 18.57
C PHE A 392 -2.08 12.65 17.61
N CYS A 393 -1.40 12.43 16.47
CA CYS A 393 -1.30 13.46 15.44
C CYS A 393 -2.67 13.79 14.86
N HIS A 394 -3.47 12.75 14.59
CA HIS A 394 -4.82 12.89 14.07
C HIS A 394 -5.74 13.58 15.08
N LEU A 395 -5.77 13.09 16.32
CA LEU A 395 -6.54 13.71 17.41
C LEU A 395 -6.21 15.20 17.58
N ALA A 396 -4.92 15.56 17.60
CA ALA A 396 -4.48 16.94 17.73
C ALA A 396 -4.95 17.85 16.59
N TRP A 397 -5.12 17.28 15.38
CA TRP A 397 -5.53 18.03 14.21
C TRP A 397 -7.05 18.19 14.10
N SER A 398 -7.81 17.23 14.61
CA SER A 398 -9.28 17.26 14.66
C SER A 398 -9.88 18.29 15.62
N PHE A 399 -9.06 19.16 16.24
CA PHE A 399 -9.55 20.27 17.04
C PHE A 399 -10.13 21.41 16.18
N PRO A 400 -11.22 22.06 16.62
CA PRO A 400 -11.86 21.94 17.94
C PRO A 400 -12.83 20.76 18.09
N THR A 401 -13.20 20.08 17.00
CA THR A 401 -14.24 19.03 16.97
C THR A 401 -13.94 17.85 17.91
N ALA A 402 -12.68 17.52 18.12
CA ALA A 402 -12.25 16.45 19.02
C ALA A 402 -12.37 16.80 20.52
N ALA A 403 -12.60 18.07 20.89
CA ALA A 403 -12.56 18.50 22.28
C ALA A 403 -13.62 17.80 23.14
N GLN A 404 -14.88 17.80 22.67
CA GLN A 404 -15.98 17.13 23.37
C GLN A 404 -15.71 15.63 23.55
N PHE A 405 -15.26 14.95 22.49
CA PHE A 405 -14.89 13.54 22.54
C PHE A 405 -13.79 13.27 23.58
N MET A 406 -12.76 14.12 23.62
CA MET A 406 -11.64 13.97 24.56
C MET A 406 -12.06 14.17 26.03
N ASP A 407 -13.03 15.05 26.29
CA ASP A 407 -13.60 15.25 27.63
C ASP A 407 -14.48 14.05 28.03
N GLU A 408 -15.41 13.63 27.18
CA GLU A 408 -16.35 12.52 27.43
C GLU A 408 -15.64 11.19 27.71
N HIS A 409 -14.50 10.94 27.06
CA HIS A 409 -13.74 9.70 27.23
C HIS A 409 -12.50 9.85 28.14
N ALA A 410 -12.36 10.96 28.86
CA ALA A 410 -11.24 11.22 29.76
C ALA A 410 -9.85 10.99 29.12
N CYS A 411 -9.72 11.33 27.84
CA CYS A 411 -8.55 10.97 27.02
C CYS A 411 -7.25 11.54 27.61
N VAL A 412 -7.27 12.78 28.11
CA VAL A 412 -6.10 13.44 28.71
C VAL A 412 -5.52 12.63 29.88
N ARG A 413 -6.39 12.11 30.76
CA ARG A 413 -5.99 11.30 31.91
C ARG A 413 -5.35 9.98 31.45
N ARG A 414 -5.95 9.32 30.46
CA ARG A 414 -5.40 8.07 29.90
C ARG A 414 -4.05 8.32 29.21
N MET A 415 -3.90 9.42 28.46
CA MET A 415 -2.65 9.81 27.81
C MET A 415 -1.51 10.05 28.81
N MET A 416 -1.79 10.76 29.92
CA MET A 416 -0.79 11.03 30.95
C MET A 416 -0.30 9.75 31.62
N ARG A 417 -1.22 8.85 32.00
CA ARG A 417 -0.87 7.52 32.54
C ARG A 417 -0.07 6.69 31.55
N PHE A 418 -0.49 6.66 30.28
CA PHE A 418 0.23 5.94 29.24
C PHE A 418 1.69 6.43 29.08
N MET A 419 1.92 7.74 29.08
CA MET A 419 3.28 8.30 29.05
C MET A 419 4.06 7.94 30.33
N GLN A 420 3.40 7.97 31.49
CA GLN A 420 4.02 7.59 32.77
C GLN A 420 4.52 6.14 32.77
N ASP A 421 3.70 5.21 32.31
CA ASP A 421 3.96 3.78 32.35
C ASP A 421 5.10 3.39 31.40
N LYS A 422 5.18 4.06 30.24
CA LYS A 422 6.09 3.65 29.18
C LYS A 422 7.41 4.41 29.12
N ARG A 423 7.54 5.58 29.75
CA ARG A 423 8.76 6.42 29.68
C ARG A 423 10.03 5.71 30.12
N THR A 424 9.93 4.72 31.01
CA THR A 424 11.06 4.00 31.60
C THR A 424 11.62 2.88 30.73
N HIS A 425 10.91 2.48 29.66
CA HIS A 425 11.23 1.29 28.86
C HIS A 425 11.26 1.57 27.35
N VAL A 426 11.85 2.70 26.93
CA VAL A 426 11.94 3.07 25.50
C VAL A 426 13.27 2.58 24.89
N PRO A 427 13.25 1.64 23.92
CA PRO A 427 14.46 1.22 23.22
C PRO A 427 15.12 2.39 22.49
N LYS A 428 16.46 2.44 22.47
CA LYS A 428 17.23 3.53 21.82
C LYS A 428 16.83 3.76 20.35
N ALA A 429 16.51 2.68 19.62
CA ALA A 429 16.08 2.75 18.23
C ALA A 429 14.71 3.44 18.04
N GLN A 430 13.88 3.50 19.09
CA GLN A 430 12.51 4.00 19.04
C GLN A 430 12.33 5.35 19.75
N THR A 431 13.40 5.93 20.31
CA THR A 431 13.36 7.22 21.00
C THR A 431 12.72 8.32 20.15
N ALA A 432 13.07 8.43 18.86
CA ALA A 432 12.50 9.45 17.98
C ALA A 432 10.98 9.28 17.76
N ALA A 433 10.49 8.04 17.69
CA ALA A 433 9.07 7.76 17.53
C ALA A 433 8.31 8.06 18.83
N PHE A 434 8.89 7.71 19.98
CA PHE A 434 8.36 8.06 21.30
C PHE A 434 8.27 9.58 21.51
N GLU A 435 9.34 10.33 21.19
CA GLU A 435 9.35 11.79 21.32
C GLU A 435 8.31 12.47 20.41
N ARG A 436 8.08 11.90 19.22
CA ARG A 436 6.99 12.32 18.32
C ARG A 436 5.61 12.06 18.93
N MET A 437 5.43 10.92 19.60
CA MET A 437 4.21 10.62 20.34
C MET A 437 3.98 11.64 21.47
N VAL A 438 4.99 11.91 22.31
CA VAL A 438 4.91 12.94 23.38
C VAL A 438 4.57 14.31 22.80
N THR A 439 5.19 14.68 21.68
CA THR A 439 4.89 15.93 20.95
C THR A 439 3.42 16.01 20.56
N ASN A 440 2.85 14.95 20.02
CA ASN A 440 1.46 14.97 19.57
C ASN A 440 0.47 14.92 20.76
N CYS A 441 0.81 14.20 21.83
CA CYS A 441 0.06 14.25 23.09
C CYS A 441 0.01 15.65 23.69
N THR A 442 1.15 16.34 23.73
CA THR A 442 1.24 17.71 24.26
C THR A 442 0.49 18.71 23.38
N LYS A 443 0.50 18.54 22.05
CA LYS A 443 -0.35 19.33 21.14
C LYS A 443 -1.85 19.15 21.43
N CYS A 444 -2.33 17.92 21.65
CA CYS A 444 -3.72 17.69 22.05
C CYS A 444 -4.07 18.46 23.34
N CYS A 445 -3.21 18.36 24.37
CA CYS A 445 -3.43 19.06 25.63
C CYS A 445 -3.43 20.59 25.45
N ILE A 446 -2.50 21.13 24.65
CA ILE A 446 -2.46 22.57 24.33
C ILE A 446 -3.75 23.01 23.63
N ALA A 447 -4.25 22.20 22.69
CA ALA A 447 -5.50 22.48 21.97
C ALA A 447 -6.72 22.44 22.89
N MET A 448 -6.83 21.43 23.77
CA MET A 448 -7.86 21.37 24.81
C MET A 448 -7.89 22.62 25.69
N LEU A 449 -6.71 23.09 26.14
CA LEU A 449 -6.58 24.30 26.95
C LEU A 449 -7.01 25.58 26.21
N ALA A 450 -7.06 25.56 24.88
CA ALA A 450 -7.45 26.70 24.04
C ALA A 450 -8.96 26.76 23.75
N VAL A 451 -9.66 25.61 23.71
CA VAL A 451 -11.06 25.49 23.26
C VAL A 451 -12.09 25.66 24.39
N GLY A 452 -11.70 26.14 25.57
CA GLY A 452 -12.63 26.44 26.67
C GLY A 452 -12.84 25.28 27.67
N GLY A 453 -12.40 24.06 27.37
CA GLY A 453 -12.31 22.92 28.31
C GLY A 453 -11.11 23.00 29.28
N GLY A 454 -10.67 24.22 29.59
CA GLY A 454 -9.39 24.48 30.27
C GLY A 454 -9.29 23.82 31.64
N ASP A 455 -10.33 23.94 32.47
CA ASP A 455 -10.26 23.54 33.88
C ASP A 455 -10.32 22.01 34.05
N VAL A 456 -11.16 21.31 33.29
CA VAL A 456 -11.23 19.83 33.28
C VAL A 456 -9.91 19.24 32.81
N THR A 457 -9.32 19.81 31.76
CA THR A 457 -8.02 19.39 31.24
C THR A 457 -6.90 19.65 32.26
N VAL A 458 -6.88 20.82 32.89
CA VAL A 458 -5.91 21.15 33.95
C VAL A 458 -6.03 20.14 35.10
N ALA A 459 -7.24 19.89 35.60
CA ALA A 459 -7.48 18.93 36.67
C ALA A 459 -7.00 17.52 36.28
N ALA A 460 -7.36 17.04 35.08
CA ALA A 460 -6.93 15.74 34.58
C ALA A 460 -5.39 15.59 34.51
N ILE A 461 -4.67 16.64 34.10
CA ILE A 461 -3.21 16.64 34.08
C ILE A 461 -2.65 16.59 35.50
N VAL A 462 -3.16 17.43 36.40
CA VAL A 462 -2.67 17.54 37.78
C VAL A 462 -2.92 16.26 38.58
N GLU A 463 -4.12 15.68 38.49
CA GLU A 463 -4.52 14.44 39.17
C GLU A 463 -3.74 13.21 38.68
N SER A 464 -3.22 13.26 37.44
CA SER A 464 -2.45 12.16 36.84
C SER A 464 -0.94 12.28 37.06
N ASN A 465 -0.48 13.14 37.98
CA ASN A 465 0.94 13.49 38.14
C ASN A 465 1.60 13.97 36.84
N GLY A 466 0.80 14.60 35.97
CA GLY A 466 1.22 15.03 34.64
C GLY A 466 2.32 16.09 34.69
N LEU A 467 2.35 16.94 35.73
CA LEU A 467 3.40 17.96 35.88
C LEU A 467 4.78 17.32 36.06
N GLU A 468 4.86 16.32 36.94
CA GLU A 468 6.08 15.56 37.21
C GLU A 468 6.55 14.82 35.95
N ILE A 469 5.62 14.16 35.25
CA ILE A 469 5.92 13.43 34.00
C ILE A 469 6.42 14.39 32.92
N LEU A 470 5.76 15.53 32.71
CA LEU A 470 6.16 16.50 31.69
C LEU A 470 7.54 17.09 31.98
N VAL A 471 7.82 17.44 33.23
CA VAL A 471 9.13 17.97 33.62
C VAL A 471 10.23 16.91 33.45
N ASP A 472 9.96 15.65 33.80
CA ASP A 472 10.88 14.54 33.60
C ASP A 472 11.12 14.20 32.12
N LEU A 473 10.08 14.20 31.29
CA LEU A 473 10.24 14.01 29.85
C LEU A 473 11.09 15.14 29.26
N MET A 474 10.84 16.38 29.66
CA MET A 474 11.59 17.55 29.17
C MET A 474 13.09 17.48 29.52
N SER A 475 13.49 16.83 30.61
CA SER A 475 14.89 16.69 31.01
C SER A 475 15.64 15.57 30.27
N HIS A 476 14.93 14.55 29.77
CA HIS A 476 15.55 13.37 29.16
C HIS A 476 15.41 13.28 27.63
N MET A 477 14.48 14.03 27.03
CA MET A 477 14.28 14.03 25.57
C MET A 477 15.48 14.65 24.83
N LYS A 478 15.81 14.07 23.67
CA LYS A 478 16.88 14.51 22.77
C LYS A 478 16.41 15.53 21.74
N ASP A 479 15.15 15.47 21.30
CA ASP A 479 14.60 16.48 20.40
C ASP A 479 14.30 17.80 21.12
N GLU A 480 15.28 18.69 21.07
CA GLU A 480 15.20 20.03 21.66
C GLU A 480 14.29 20.98 20.88
N LYS A 481 14.18 20.78 19.56
CA LYS A 481 13.52 21.74 18.66
C LYS A 481 12.01 21.60 18.67
N VAL A 482 11.51 20.38 18.77
CA VAL A 482 10.07 20.11 18.68
C VAL A 482 9.54 19.53 19.99
N ALA A 483 10.04 18.38 20.45
CA ALA A 483 9.44 17.70 21.60
C ALA A 483 9.58 18.49 22.92
N ARG A 484 10.81 18.86 23.31
CA ARG A 484 11.05 19.67 24.52
C ARG A 484 10.31 21.01 24.48
N LYS A 485 10.27 21.65 23.30
CA LYS A 485 9.56 22.92 23.09
C LYS A 485 8.05 22.78 23.30
N ASN A 486 7.41 21.75 22.77
CA ASN A 486 5.96 21.55 22.96
C ASN A 486 5.61 21.26 24.43
N VAL A 487 6.45 20.48 25.13
CA VAL A 487 6.29 20.27 26.58
C VAL A 487 6.45 21.58 27.35
N ALA A 488 7.46 22.40 27.04
CA ALA A 488 7.65 23.71 27.65
C ALA A 488 6.44 24.64 27.42
N ILE A 489 5.87 24.65 26.21
CA ILE A 489 4.68 25.44 25.89
C ILE A 489 3.47 24.98 26.74
N LEU A 490 3.27 23.67 26.87
CA LEU A 490 2.19 23.12 27.71
C LEU A 490 2.38 23.52 29.18
N LEU A 491 3.57 23.31 29.74
CA LEU A 491 3.89 23.68 31.11
C LEU A 491 3.72 25.18 31.36
N ALA A 492 4.15 26.03 30.43
CA ALA A 492 3.95 27.48 30.51
C ALA A 492 2.46 27.85 30.54
N LYS A 493 1.64 27.24 29.68
CA LYS A 493 0.19 27.44 29.67
C LYS A 493 -0.46 26.99 30.98
N LEU A 494 -0.03 25.86 31.55
CA LEU A 494 -0.52 25.38 32.84
C LEU A 494 -0.13 26.33 33.99
N CYS A 495 1.12 26.84 33.99
CA CYS A 495 1.57 27.82 34.98
C CYS A 495 0.83 29.16 34.91
N GLN A 496 0.26 29.51 33.76
CA GLN A 496 -0.58 30.71 33.60
C GLN A 496 -1.98 30.53 34.19
N ARG A 497 -2.41 29.29 34.45
CA ARG A 497 -3.75 28.98 34.98
C ARG A 497 -3.81 28.97 36.51
N SER A 498 -2.70 28.66 37.20
CA SER A 498 -2.66 28.57 38.66
C SER A 498 -1.25 28.80 39.22
N ASP A 499 -1.16 29.61 40.28
CA ASP A 499 0.09 29.83 41.01
C ASP A 499 0.56 28.58 41.77
N ASP A 500 -0.36 27.69 42.18
CA ASP A 500 -0.02 26.42 42.81
C ASP A 500 0.66 25.47 41.81
N ILE A 501 0.14 25.42 40.58
CA ILE A 501 0.78 24.68 39.48
C ILE A 501 2.17 25.24 39.21
N LYS A 502 2.30 26.57 39.12
CA LYS A 502 3.58 27.25 38.94
C LYS A 502 4.56 26.96 40.08
N GLY A 503 4.07 26.90 41.32
CA GLY A 503 4.83 26.51 42.51
C GLY A 503 5.38 25.08 42.40
N ARG A 504 4.53 24.12 42.02
CA ARG A 504 4.93 22.72 41.80
C ARG A 504 5.96 22.57 40.67
N VAL A 505 5.72 23.19 39.52
CA VAL A 505 6.66 23.15 38.39
C VAL A 505 8.01 23.76 38.76
N ARG A 506 8.03 24.83 39.56
CA ARG A 506 9.27 25.42 40.10
C ARG A 506 10.00 24.47 41.04
N ALA A 507 9.29 23.78 41.93
CA ALA A 507 9.91 22.80 42.85
C ALA A 507 10.60 21.65 42.08
N LEU A 508 10.08 21.29 40.90
CA LEU A 508 10.66 20.30 40.00
C LEU A 508 11.79 20.85 39.10
N ARG A 509 12.22 22.10 39.29
CA ARG A 509 13.17 22.84 38.43
C ARG A 509 12.71 22.99 36.97
N GLY A 510 11.40 22.87 36.72
CA GLY A 510 10.81 22.96 35.39
C GLY A 510 10.92 24.36 34.78
N ILE A 511 10.82 25.41 35.61
CA ILE A 511 10.91 26.81 35.14
C ILE A 511 12.30 27.09 34.55
N GLU A 512 13.36 26.65 35.22
CA GLU A 512 14.75 26.82 34.81
C GLU A 512 15.01 26.11 33.48
N MET A 513 14.48 24.90 33.32
CA MET A 513 14.60 24.14 32.06
C MET A 513 13.85 24.84 30.91
N MET A 514 12.63 25.33 31.14
CA MET A 514 11.89 26.08 30.12
C MET A 514 12.65 27.35 29.70
N LEU A 515 13.27 28.07 30.64
CA LEU A 515 14.08 29.25 30.35
C LEU A 515 15.38 28.93 29.60
N SER A 516 15.96 27.74 29.80
CA SER A 516 17.07 27.25 28.97
C SER A 516 16.64 27.13 27.51
N ILE A 517 15.56 26.40 27.26
CA ILE A 517 15.02 26.16 25.91
C ILE A 517 14.69 27.49 25.21
N CYS A 518 14.11 28.46 25.92
CA CYS A 518 13.80 29.78 25.37
C CYS A 518 15.05 30.60 24.99
N ARG A 519 16.19 30.40 25.66
CA ARG A 519 17.45 31.08 25.33
C ARG A 519 18.09 30.47 24.09
N ASP A 520 18.03 29.14 23.96
CA ASP A 520 18.56 28.40 22.82
C ASP A 520 17.80 28.69 21.51
N LEU A 521 16.62 29.31 21.58
CA LEU A 521 15.83 29.75 20.42
C LEU A 521 16.16 31.17 19.92
N LYS A 522 16.93 31.94 20.70
CA LYS A 522 17.31 33.33 20.36
C LYS A 522 18.73 33.46 19.79
N GLY A 523 19.53 32.40 19.87
CA GLY A 523 20.80 32.25 19.15
C GLY A 523 20.59 31.40 17.90
#